data_AF-A0A3D3UUC4-F1
#
_entry.id   AF-A0A3D3UUC4-F1
#
_cell.length_a   1.000
_cell.length_b   1.000
_cell.length_c   1.000
_cell.angle_alpha   90.00
_cell.angle_beta   90.00
_cell.angle_gamma   90.00
#
_symmetry.space_group_name_H-M   'P 1'
#
loop_
_entity.id
_entity.type
_entity.pdbx_description
1 polymer ?
#
loop_
_entity_poly.entity_id
_entity_poly.type
_entity_poly.pdbx_seq_one_letter_code
_entity_poly.pdbx_strand_id
1 'polypeptide(L)'
;MQNKNLVALTAGIGLFGVFAILIAWVGMAASNPEDMQDGKSLTPAVVVDGAYGTIRLPEAISRFEADGANGLVTIEAGKQAQRLPAGQYHIRSWKIERKDDQGGAWALTGQYFGQNNPFEIKDADETKLDVGEPIIATVDARNVGSSYEFNQVIKGRHDEIVELTRNGARPQPPKLHIKNKDSTYDRTFSFQYG
;
A
#
# COMPACT_ATOMS: atom_id res chain seq x y z
N MET A 1 -12.32 0.04 -38.87
CA MET A 1 -11.11 0.83 -38.55
C MET A 1 -11.26 1.37 -37.14
N GLN A 2 -10.63 0.73 -36.15
CA GLN A 2 -10.63 1.19 -34.76
C GLN A 2 -9.53 2.24 -34.59
N ASN A 3 -9.92 3.50 -34.43
CA ASN A 3 -9.00 4.58 -34.12
C ASN A 3 -8.75 4.58 -32.61
N LYS A 4 -7.66 3.92 -32.19
CA LYS A 4 -7.19 3.94 -30.80
C LYS A 4 -6.40 5.23 -30.58
N ASN A 5 -7.10 6.31 -30.25
CA ASN A 5 -6.43 7.51 -29.75
C ASN A 5 -6.08 7.27 -28.27
N LEU A 6 -4.85 6.83 -28.02
CA LEU A 6 -4.24 6.91 -26.69
C LEU A 6 -4.02 8.40 -26.39
N VAL A 7 -4.84 8.97 -25.51
CA VAL A 7 -4.54 10.26 -24.90
C VAL A 7 -3.69 9.97 -23.68
N ALA A 8 -2.39 10.26 -23.76
CA ALA A 8 -1.52 10.27 -22.60
C ALA A 8 -1.90 11.46 -21.72
N LEU A 9 -2.55 11.20 -20.58
CA LEU A 9 -2.75 12.20 -19.54
C LEU A 9 -1.50 12.19 -18.65
N THR A 10 -0.65 13.19 -18.80
CA THR A 10 0.45 13.44 -17.86
C THR A 10 -0.13 14.08 -16.60
N ALA A 11 -0.49 13.27 -15.61
CA ALA A 11 -0.72 13.77 -14.26
C ALA A 11 0.65 13.98 -13.61
N GLY A 12 1.10 15.23 -13.54
CA GLY A 12 2.29 15.60 -12.79
C GLY A 12 2.05 15.41 -11.29
N ILE A 13 2.42 14.25 -10.76
CA ILE A 13 2.62 14.06 -9.32
C ILE A 13 4.01 14.59 -9.03
N GLY A 14 4.08 15.70 -8.29
CA GLY A 14 5.34 16.35 -7.93
C GLY A 14 6.29 15.37 -7.23
N LEU A 15 7.49 15.23 -7.81
CA LEU A 15 8.65 14.62 -7.19
C LEU A 15 8.92 15.31 -5.84
N PHE A 16 8.92 14.56 -4.74
CA PHE A 16 9.45 15.03 -3.47
C PHE A 16 10.67 14.20 -3.06
N GLY A 17 11.80 14.92 -3.03
CA GLY A 17 13.04 14.75 -2.27
C GLY A 17 13.36 13.40 -1.65
N VAL A 18 14.45 12.82 -2.14
CA VAL A 18 15.26 11.80 -1.45
C VAL A 18 15.73 12.36 -0.10
N PHE A 19 15.32 11.73 1.01
CA PHE A 19 15.99 11.87 2.30
C PHE A 19 16.46 10.50 2.75
N ALA A 20 17.78 10.30 2.72
CA ALA A 20 18.43 9.17 3.37
C ALA A 20 18.57 9.49 4.87
N ILE A 21 17.94 8.70 5.73
CA ILE A 21 18.21 8.72 7.17
C ILE A 21 19.01 7.46 7.49
N LEU A 22 20.28 7.66 7.81
CA LEU A 22 21.20 6.64 8.30
C LEU A 22 20.94 6.47 9.81
N ILE A 23 20.39 5.33 10.24
CA ILE A 23 20.28 5.00 11.67
C ILE A 23 21.24 3.86 11.98
N ALA A 24 22.23 4.18 12.83
CA ALA A 24 23.23 3.27 13.35
C ALA A 24 22.60 2.25 14.31
N TRP A 25 23.01 0.99 14.17
CA TRP A 25 22.72 -0.08 15.12
C TRP A 25 23.46 0.17 16.44
N VAL A 26 22.73 0.18 17.55
CA VAL A 26 23.31 -0.10 18.88
C VAL A 26 22.69 -1.41 19.35
N GLY A 27 23.52 -2.45 19.41
CA GLY A 27 23.18 -3.68 20.08
C GLY A 27 23.28 -3.51 21.59
N MET A 28 22.32 -4.06 22.32
CA MET A 28 22.55 -4.55 23.67
C MET A 28 21.70 -5.81 23.89
N ALA A 29 22.40 -6.86 24.29
CA ALA A 29 21.84 -8.10 24.77
C ALA A 29 21.69 -8.06 26.31
N ALA A 30 20.75 -8.91 26.76
CA ALA A 30 20.57 -9.47 28.10
C ALA A 30 19.81 -8.64 29.16
N SER A 31 18.62 -9.12 29.54
CA SER A 31 18.41 -9.81 30.83
C SER A 31 16.97 -10.32 30.97
N ASN A 32 16.82 -11.61 31.33
CA ASN A 32 15.62 -12.19 31.98
C ASN A 32 15.86 -12.16 33.51
N PRO A 33 14.90 -12.46 34.42
CA PRO A 33 13.45 -12.69 34.26
C PRO A 33 12.58 -11.96 35.32
N GLU A 34 11.25 -12.18 35.26
CA GLU A 34 10.22 -11.90 36.29
C GLU A 34 9.74 -10.45 36.48
N ASP A 35 8.52 -10.20 35.97
CA ASP A 35 7.45 -9.30 36.44
C ASP A 35 6.59 -8.96 35.20
N MET A 36 5.26 -9.10 35.10
CA MET A 36 4.18 -9.17 36.07
C MET A 36 2.96 -9.82 35.41
N GLN A 37 2.12 -10.44 36.22
CA GLN A 37 0.75 -10.82 35.85
C GLN A 37 -0.07 -9.57 35.56
N ASP A 38 -0.57 -9.41 34.34
CA ASP A 38 -1.94 -8.96 34.08
C ASP A 38 -2.30 -9.11 32.59
N GLY A 39 -3.51 -9.61 32.32
CA GLY A 39 -4.16 -9.52 31.01
C GLY A 39 -3.37 -10.05 29.81
N LYS A 40 -2.85 -11.27 29.88
CA LYS A 40 -2.13 -11.90 28.76
C LYS A 40 -3.11 -12.19 27.62
N SER A 41 -3.11 -11.35 26.59
CA SER A 41 -3.56 -11.76 25.25
C SER A 41 -2.74 -12.99 24.87
N LEU A 42 -3.38 -14.15 24.84
CA LEU A 42 -2.78 -15.37 24.34
C LEU A 42 -2.61 -15.23 22.82
N THR A 43 -1.55 -14.58 22.36
CA THR A 43 -0.98 -14.98 21.08
C THR A 43 -0.46 -16.41 21.29
N PRO A 44 -0.97 -17.42 20.57
CA PRO A 44 -0.31 -18.70 20.59
C PRO A 44 1.05 -18.48 19.94
N ALA A 45 2.10 -18.44 20.76
CA ALA A 45 3.42 -18.82 20.30
C ALA A 45 3.32 -20.32 20.02
N VAL A 46 2.79 -20.68 18.85
CA VAL A 46 3.11 -21.97 18.26
C VAL A 46 4.60 -21.86 17.96
N VAL A 47 5.42 -22.29 18.92
CA VAL A 47 6.80 -22.66 18.64
C VAL A 47 6.68 -23.92 17.81
N VAL A 48 6.56 -23.73 16.50
CA VAL A 48 6.79 -24.80 15.55
C VAL A 48 8.29 -25.05 15.67
N ASP A 49 8.67 -26.24 16.12
CA ASP A 49 10.03 -26.74 15.94
C ASP A 49 10.23 -26.81 14.42
N GLY A 50 10.76 -25.74 13.83
CA GLY A 50 10.56 -25.46 12.42
C GLY A 50 11.55 -24.44 11.88
N ALA A 51 11.78 -24.51 10.58
CA ALA A 51 12.57 -23.55 9.83
C ALA A 51 11.99 -22.13 9.94
N TYR A 52 12.85 -21.11 10.01
CA TYR A 52 12.43 -19.71 10.08
C TYR A 52 13.28 -18.85 9.16
N GLY A 53 12.64 -17.91 8.48
CA GLY A 53 13.32 -16.85 7.73
C GLY A 53 13.01 -15.46 8.29
N THR A 54 13.55 -14.45 7.61
CA THR A 54 13.29 -13.04 7.91
C THR A 54 12.53 -12.40 6.76
N ILE A 55 11.40 -11.78 7.04
CA ILE A 55 10.74 -10.87 6.10
C ILE A 55 11.31 -9.46 6.29
N ARG A 56 11.60 -8.77 5.20
CA ARG A 56 11.95 -7.34 5.20
C ARG A 56 10.94 -6.54 4.38
N LEU A 57 10.31 -5.56 5.02
CA LEU A 57 9.35 -4.64 4.43
C LEU A 57 10.01 -3.30 4.06
N PRO A 58 9.47 -2.56 3.07
CA PRO A 58 9.86 -1.19 2.83
C PRO A 58 9.57 -0.29 4.04
N GLU A 59 10.44 0.70 4.28
CA GLU A 59 10.34 1.57 5.46
C GLU A 59 9.04 2.38 5.53
N ALA A 60 8.46 2.71 4.38
CA ALA A 60 7.22 3.46 4.28
C ALA A 60 5.99 2.71 4.81
N ILE A 61 6.06 1.38 4.96
CA ILE A 61 4.94 0.57 5.40
C ILE A 61 4.69 0.80 6.89
N SER A 62 3.52 1.35 7.21
CA SER A 62 3.06 1.55 8.58
C SER A 62 2.32 0.33 9.14
N ARG A 63 1.77 -0.51 8.27
CA ARG A 63 1.16 -1.81 8.63
C ARG A 63 1.19 -2.78 7.46
N PHE A 64 1.43 -4.06 7.73
CA PHE A 64 1.41 -5.15 6.76
C PHE A 64 0.71 -6.37 7.34
N GLU A 65 -0.11 -7.02 6.51
CA GLU A 65 -0.81 -8.25 6.87
C GLU A 65 -0.64 -9.31 5.79
N ALA A 66 -0.34 -10.53 6.23
CA ALA A 66 -0.22 -11.70 5.36
C ALA A 66 -0.75 -12.94 6.05
N ASP A 67 -1.25 -13.91 5.30
CA ASP A 67 -1.70 -15.20 5.81
C ASP A 67 -1.03 -16.36 5.08
N GLY A 68 -0.89 -17.49 5.76
CA GLY A 68 -0.38 -18.73 5.18
C GLY A 68 -0.77 -19.93 6.03
N ALA A 69 -0.17 -21.09 5.73
CA ALA A 69 -0.40 -22.31 6.52
C ALA A 69 -0.04 -22.14 8.01
N ASN A 70 0.86 -21.20 8.31
CA ASN A 70 1.31 -20.86 9.67
C ASN A 70 0.43 -19.79 10.36
N GLY A 71 -0.71 -19.40 9.76
CA GLY A 71 -1.67 -18.44 10.31
C GLY A 71 -1.55 -17.02 9.74
N LEU A 72 -2.24 -16.08 10.39
CA LEU A 72 -2.22 -14.66 10.06
C LEU A 72 -1.05 -13.96 10.77
N VAL A 73 -0.36 -13.11 10.02
CA VAL A 73 0.76 -12.29 10.48
C VAL A 73 0.37 -10.82 10.31
N THR A 74 0.64 -10.02 11.35
CA THR A 74 0.53 -8.57 11.31
C THR A 74 1.86 -7.95 11.74
N ILE A 75 2.38 -7.05 10.92
CA ILE A 75 3.62 -6.29 11.16
C ILE A 75 3.25 -4.81 11.21
N GLU A 76 3.55 -4.16 12.32
CA GLU A 76 3.28 -2.73 12.54
C GLU A 76 4.54 -1.88 12.26
N ALA A 77 4.35 -0.56 12.16
CA ALA A 77 5.41 0.41 11.90
C ALA A 77 6.64 0.23 12.81
N GLY A 78 7.83 0.48 12.25
CA GLY A 78 9.11 0.37 12.98
C GLY A 78 9.62 -1.07 13.14
N LYS A 79 8.91 -2.07 12.60
CA LYS A 79 9.35 -3.48 12.55
C LYS A 79 9.63 -3.92 11.12
N GLN A 80 10.48 -3.18 10.40
CA GLN A 80 10.75 -3.44 8.99
C GLN A 80 11.41 -4.79 8.72
N ALA A 81 11.97 -5.46 9.73
CA ALA A 81 12.47 -6.82 9.65
C ALA A 81 11.87 -7.69 10.77
N GLN A 82 11.25 -8.81 10.41
CA GLN A 82 10.63 -9.71 11.38
C GLN A 82 10.92 -11.17 11.03
N ARG A 83 11.10 -12.01 12.05
CA ARG A 83 11.29 -13.45 11.88
C ARG A 83 9.92 -14.13 11.75
N LEU A 84 9.74 -14.95 10.72
CA LEU A 84 8.51 -15.72 10.46
C LEU A 84 8.85 -17.19 10.17
N PRO A 85 7.94 -18.13 10.51
CA PRO A 85 8.11 -19.52 10.10
C PRO A 85 8.29 -19.62 8.58
N ALA A 86 9.17 -20.51 8.14
CA ALA A 86 9.34 -20.78 6.73
C ALA A 86 8.04 -21.34 6.13
N GLY A 87 7.75 -20.96 4.89
CA GLY A 87 6.54 -21.39 4.19
C GLY A 87 6.02 -20.35 3.20
N GLN A 88 4.92 -20.72 2.55
CA GLN A 88 4.20 -19.89 1.60
C GLN A 88 3.17 -19.01 2.31
N TYR A 89 3.12 -17.74 1.91
CA TYR A 89 2.22 -16.72 2.43
C TYR A 89 1.58 -15.95 1.27
N HIS A 90 0.45 -15.30 1.54
CA HIS A 90 -0.21 -14.37 0.63
C HIS A 90 -0.37 -13.03 1.31
N ILE A 91 -0.19 -11.95 0.56
CA ILE A 91 -0.39 -10.59 1.09
C ILE A 91 -1.90 -10.34 1.22
N ARG A 92 -2.35 -9.90 2.40
CA ARG A 92 -3.74 -9.50 2.63
C ARG A 92 -3.91 -8.01 2.43
N SER A 93 -3.05 -7.24 3.08
CA SER A 93 -3.08 -5.78 3.01
C SER A 93 -1.74 -5.17 3.34
N TRP A 94 -1.51 -3.95 2.87
CA TRP A 94 -0.47 -3.07 3.39
C TRP A 94 -1.03 -1.66 3.55
N LYS A 95 -0.42 -0.89 4.45
CA LYS A 95 -0.77 0.51 4.71
C LYS A 95 0.47 1.38 4.75
N ILE A 96 0.37 2.59 4.20
CA ILE A 96 1.35 3.67 4.33
C ILE A 96 0.61 4.86 4.92
N GLU A 97 1.19 5.50 5.93
CA GLU A 97 0.65 6.72 6.54
C GLU A 97 1.70 7.83 6.57
N ARG A 98 1.30 9.03 6.16
CA ARG A 98 2.16 10.23 6.14
C ARG A 98 1.34 11.46 6.52
N LYS A 99 1.99 12.51 7.01
CA LYS A 99 1.37 13.83 7.18
C LYS A 99 1.80 14.75 6.05
N ASP A 100 0.87 15.56 5.53
CA ASP A 100 1.19 16.68 4.64
C ASP A 100 1.74 17.87 5.44
N ASP A 101 2.24 18.90 4.74
CA ASP A 101 2.81 20.11 5.36
C ASP A 101 1.80 20.90 6.21
N GLN A 102 0.51 20.64 6.03
CA GLN A 102 -0.58 21.23 6.81
C GLN A 102 -0.99 20.35 8.00
N GLY A 103 -0.26 19.26 8.26
CA GLY A 103 -0.53 18.30 9.32
C GLY A 103 -1.66 17.31 9.00
N GLY A 104 -2.23 17.34 7.80
CA GLY A 104 -3.26 16.41 7.35
C GLY A 104 -2.69 15.00 7.18
N ALA A 105 -3.32 14.02 7.80
CA ALA A 105 -2.90 12.61 7.71
C ALA A 105 -3.41 12.00 6.41
N TRP A 106 -2.52 11.46 5.60
CA TRP A 106 -2.83 10.70 4.40
C TRP A 106 -2.54 9.24 4.64
N ALA A 107 -3.45 8.37 4.19
CA ALA A 107 -3.24 6.93 4.21
C ALA A 107 -3.49 6.33 2.83
N LEU A 108 -2.59 5.44 2.43
CA LEU A 108 -2.73 4.54 1.30
C LEU A 108 -2.89 3.12 1.85
N THR A 109 -3.92 2.40 1.41
CA THR A 109 -4.15 1.00 1.80
C THR A 109 -4.25 0.14 0.56
N GLY A 110 -3.27 -0.74 0.33
CA GLY A 110 -3.32 -1.73 -0.74
C GLY A 110 -4.03 -3.00 -0.27
N GLN A 111 -5.02 -3.44 -1.04
CA GLN A 111 -5.83 -4.63 -0.76
C GLN A 111 -6.39 -5.22 -2.07
N TYR A 112 -7.08 -6.36 -1.98
CA TYR A 112 -7.62 -7.06 -3.15
C TYR A 112 -6.56 -7.37 -4.20
N PHE A 113 -5.44 -7.94 -3.74
CA PHE A 113 -4.43 -8.50 -4.62
C PHE A 113 -5.07 -9.53 -5.56
N GLY A 114 -4.63 -9.56 -6.81
CA GLY A 114 -5.07 -10.60 -7.76
C GLY A 114 -4.73 -12.00 -7.24
N GLN A 115 -5.24 -13.04 -7.92
CA GLN A 115 -5.05 -14.44 -7.51
C GLN A 115 -3.57 -14.92 -7.46
N ASN A 116 -2.62 -14.11 -7.94
CA ASN A 116 -1.21 -14.43 -8.01
C ASN A 116 -0.37 -13.48 -7.14
N ASN A 117 -0.52 -13.55 -5.82
CA ASN A 117 0.31 -12.78 -4.87
C ASN A 117 1.02 -13.63 -3.78
N PRO A 118 1.47 -14.87 -4.05
CA PRO A 118 2.22 -15.62 -3.05
C PRO A 118 3.63 -15.05 -2.86
N PHE A 119 4.16 -15.19 -1.65
CA PHE A 119 5.58 -15.04 -1.36
C PHE A 119 6.05 -16.14 -0.40
N GLU A 120 7.34 -16.44 -0.44
CA GLU A 120 7.94 -17.50 0.35
C GLU A 120 8.90 -16.93 1.40
N ILE A 121 8.78 -17.43 2.63
CA ILE A 121 9.82 -17.30 3.66
C ILE A 121 10.65 -18.58 3.63
N LYS A 122 11.95 -18.45 3.35
CA LYS A 122 12.90 -19.57 3.31
C LYS A 122 13.67 -19.68 4.62
N ASP A 123 14.12 -20.88 4.95
CA ASP A 123 14.88 -21.12 6.18
C ASP A 123 16.20 -20.35 6.19
N ALA A 124 16.48 -19.66 7.29
CA ALA A 124 17.67 -18.83 7.53
C ALA A 124 17.90 -17.68 6.51
N ASP A 125 16.98 -17.47 5.57
CA ASP A 125 17.09 -16.51 4.48
C ASP A 125 16.28 -15.23 4.76
N GLU A 126 16.68 -14.14 4.12
CA GLU A 126 15.92 -12.88 4.09
C GLU A 126 15.09 -12.77 2.81
N THR A 127 13.77 -12.63 2.97
CA THR A 127 12.83 -12.31 1.90
C THR A 127 12.50 -10.82 1.96
N LYS A 128 12.97 -10.06 0.96
CA LYS A 128 12.58 -8.66 0.78
C LYS A 128 11.28 -8.58 0.00
N LEU A 129 10.25 -7.98 0.61
CA LEU A 129 9.01 -7.70 -0.09
C LEU A 129 9.05 -6.33 -0.74
N ASP A 130 8.58 -6.30 -1.98
CA ASP A 130 8.44 -5.08 -2.75
C ASP A 130 6.96 -4.73 -2.80
N VAL A 131 6.44 -4.07 -1.75
CA VAL A 131 5.03 -3.71 -1.55
C VAL A 131 4.88 -2.21 -1.31
N GLY A 132 3.68 -1.66 -1.47
CA GLY A 132 3.46 -0.22 -1.35
C GLY A 132 3.70 0.52 -2.67
N GLU A 133 4.24 1.74 -2.58
CA GLU A 133 4.58 2.58 -3.74
C GLU A 133 5.47 1.84 -4.75
N PRO A 134 5.42 2.13 -6.07
CA PRO A 134 4.66 3.20 -6.69
C PRO A 134 3.17 2.89 -6.78
N ILE A 135 2.37 3.96 -6.68
CA ILE A 135 0.92 3.91 -6.86
C ILE A 135 0.59 4.53 -8.21
N ILE A 136 -0.21 3.83 -9.01
CA ILE A 136 -0.59 4.25 -10.35
C ILE A 136 -2.08 4.58 -10.33
N ALA A 137 -2.41 5.84 -10.63
CA ALA A 137 -3.78 6.28 -10.85
C ALA A 137 -4.07 6.30 -12.36
N THR A 138 -5.00 5.47 -12.81
CA THR A 138 -5.48 5.43 -14.19
C THR A 138 -6.89 6.02 -14.28
N VAL A 139 -7.20 6.62 -15.43
CA VAL A 139 -8.56 7.05 -15.77
C VAL A 139 -8.91 6.45 -17.13
N ASP A 140 -9.96 5.65 -17.14
CA ASP A 140 -10.56 5.14 -18.37
C ASP A 140 -11.75 6.01 -18.74
N ALA A 141 -11.76 6.53 -19.97
CA ALA A 141 -12.87 7.29 -20.52
C ALA A 141 -13.56 6.47 -21.63
N ARG A 142 -14.88 6.29 -21.52
CA ARG A 142 -15.68 5.61 -22.54
C ARG A 142 -16.83 6.48 -23.00
N ASN A 143 -17.10 6.46 -24.31
CA ASN A 143 -18.30 7.07 -24.87
C ASN A 143 -19.44 6.03 -24.82
N VAL A 144 -20.57 6.42 -24.25
CA VAL A 144 -21.80 5.64 -24.18
C VAL A 144 -22.93 6.48 -24.77
N GLY A 145 -23.10 6.38 -26.09
CA GLY A 145 -24.09 7.17 -26.83
C GLY A 145 -23.76 8.67 -26.82
N SER A 146 -24.65 9.48 -26.26
CA SER A 146 -24.44 10.93 -26.10
C SER A 146 -23.66 11.31 -24.84
N SER A 147 -23.26 10.32 -24.02
CA SER A 147 -22.60 10.54 -22.73
C SER A 147 -21.16 10.04 -22.73
N TYR A 148 -20.35 10.60 -21.84
CA TYR A 148 -19.01 10.09 -21.51
C TYR A 148 -19.01 9.61 -20.07
N GLU A 149 -18.44 8.44 -19.85
CA GLU A 149 -18.21 7.89 -18.53
C GLU A 149 -16.71 7.83 -18.24
N PHE A 150 -16.35 8.18 -17.01
CA PHE A 150 -14.98 8.20 -16.53
C PHE A 150 -14.87 7.27 -15.33
N ASN A 151 -13.95 6.32 -15.39
CA ASN A 151 -13.65 5.42 -14.29
C ASN A 151 -12.21 5.64 -13.84
N GLN A 152 -12.04 6.12 -12.61
CA GLN A 152 -10.72 6.24 -12.00
C GLN A 152 -10.43 5.00 -11.17
N VAL A 153 -9.26 4.39 -11.38
CA VAL A 153 -8.76 3.29 -10.56
C VAL A 153 -7.39 3.67 -10.03
N ILE A 154 -7.14 3.40 -8.76
CA ILE A 154 -5.83 3.55 -8.14
C ILE A 154 -5.32 2.14 -7.84
N LYS A 155 -4.19 1.77 -8.43
CA LYS A 155 -3.58 0.46 -8.28
C LYS A 155 -2.17 0.54 -7.72
N GLY A 156 -1.76 -0.50 -7.02
CA GLY A 156 -0.37 -0.73 -6.68
C GLY A 156 0.36 -1.57 -7.74
N ARG A 157 1.62 -1.83 -7.46
CA ARG A 157 2.57 -2.59 -8.30
C ARG A 157 2.20 -4.06 -8.52
N HIS A 158 1.37 -4.65 -7.66
CA HIS A 158 0.89 -6.04 -7.75
C HIS A 158 -0.57 -6.12 -8.20
N ASP A 159 -1.02 -5.10 -8.94
CA ASP A 159 -2.41 -4.94 -9.39
C ASP A 159 -3.44 -4.86 -8.25
N GLU A 160 -2.99 -4.68 -7.01
CA GLU A 160 -3.85 -4.47 -5.86
C GLU A 160 -4.60 -3.15 -5.98
N ILE A 161 -5.84 -3.11 -5.49
CA ILE A 161 -6.62 -1.88 -5.41
C ILE A 161 -6.09 -1.08 -4.22
N VAL A 162 -5.81 0.19 -4.45
CA VAL A 162 -5.30 1.09 -3.43
C VAL A 162 -6.39 2.08 -3.04
N GLU A 163 -6.76 2.05 -1.77
CA GLU A 163 -7.60 3.06 -1.16
C GLU A 163 -6.76 4.25 -0.72
N LEU A 164 -7.25 5.47 -0.97
CA LEU A 164 -6.62 6.72 -0.56
C LEU A 164 -7.58 7.47 0.38
N THR A 165 -7.10 7.84 1.57
CA THR A 165 -7.84 8.67 2.52
C THR A 165 -7.01 9.86 3.00
N ARG A 166 -7.71 10.93 3.37
CA ARG A 166 -7.18 12.11 4.07
C ARG A 166 -7.96 12.29 5.36
N ASN A 167 -7.27 12.32 6.49
CA ASN A 167 -7.83 12.39 7.84
C ASN A 167 -8.89 11.30 8.09
N GLY A 168 -8.64 10.09 7.60
CA GLY A 168 -9.55 8.95 7.72
C GLY A 168 -10.81 9.02 6.84
N ALA A 169 -10.97 10.08 6.04
CA ALA A 169 -12.07 10.22 5.10
C ALA A 169 -11.59 10.11 3.65
N ARG A 170 -12.45 9.63 2.76
CA ARG A 170 -12.18 9.66 1.32
C ARG A 170 -11.98 11.13 0.88
N PRO A 171 -10.92 11.46 0.12
CA PRO A 171 -10.72 12.81 -0.38
C PRO A 171 -11.87 13.24 -1.29
N GLN A 172 -11.96 14.53 -1.62
CA GLN A 172 -12.99 14.99 -2.56
C GLN A 172 -12.85 14.28 -3.92
N PRO A 173 -13.97 13.97 -4.61
CA PRO A 173 -13.93 13.42 -5.95
C PRO A 173 -13.08 14.29 -6.89
N PRO A 174 -12.47 13.68 -7.92
CA PRO A 174 -11.77 14.45 -8.93
C PRO A 174 -12.71 15.43 -9.64
N LYS A 175 -12.12 16.43 -10.31
CA LYS A 175 -12.83 17.37 -11.17
C LYS A 175 -12.42 17.11 -12.62
N LEU A 176 -13.39 17.17 -13.53
CA LEU A 176 -13.15 17.07 -14.97
C LEU A 176 -13.12 18.48 -15.57
N HIS A 177 -11.97 18.88 -16.10
CA HIS A 177 -11.83 20.13 -16.85
C HIS A 177 -11.81 19.83 -18.35
N ILE A 178 -12.76 20.40 -19.09
CA ILE A 178 -12.86 20.26 -20.54
C ILE A 178 -12.67 21.64 -21.16
N LYS A 179 -11.72 21.71 -22.09
CA LYS A 179 -11.41 22.92 -22.85
C LYS A 179 -11.21 22.61 -24.33
N ASN A 180 -11.82 23.38 -25.21
CA ASN A 180 -11.53 23.32 -26.65
C ASN A 180 -10.35 24.24 -27.04
N LYS A 181 -9.80 24.02 -28.24
CA LYS A 181 -8.55 24.66 -28.68
C LYS A 181 -8.63 26.19 -28.71
N ASP A 182 -9.77 26.72 -29.12
CA ASP A 182 -10.07 28.15 -29.22
C ASP A 182 -10.62 28.75 -27.91
N SER A 183 -10.73 27.95 -26.84
CA SER A 183 -11.24 28.36 -25.52
C SER A 183 -12.69 28.86 -25.51
N THR A 184 -13.46 28.68 -26.58
CA THR A 184 -14.89 29.04 -26.63
C THR A 184 -15.74 28.10 -25.77
N TYR A 185 -15.21 26.93 -25.43
CA TYR A 185 -15.74 26.00 -24.46
C TYR A 185 -14.69 25.75 -23.37
N ASP A 186 -14.99 26.19 -22.16
CA ASP A 186 -14.15 25.99 -20.97
C ASP A 186 -15.08 25.76 -19.78
N ARG A 187 -15.12 24.50 -19.30
CA ARG A 187 -16.03 24.05 -18.25
C ARG A 187 -15.34 23.07 -17.32
N THR A 188 -15.57 23.24 -16.02
CA THR A 188 -15.16 22.29 -14.98
C THR A 188 -16.40 21.63 -14.38
N PHE A 189 -16.39 20.30 -14.36
CA PHE A 189 -17.43 19.48 -13.76
C PHE A 189 -16.87 18.84 -12.48
N SER A 190 -17.72 18.72 -11.47
CA SER A 190 -17.38 18.02 -10.22
C SER A 190 -18.01 16.63 -10.27
N PHE A 191 -17.20 15.59 -10.07
CA PHE A 191 -17.74 14.24 -9.91
C PHE A 191 -18.37 14.09 -8.52
N GLN A 192 -19.24 13.09 -8.40
CA GLN A 192 -19.71 12.57 -7.12
C GLN A 192 -19.27 11.11 -7.03
N TYR A 193 -18.95 10.64 -5.83
CA TYR A 193 -18.83 9.21 -5.62
C TYR A 193 -20.23 8.60 -5.67
N GLY A 194 -20.39 7.56 -6.49
CA GLY A 194 -21.58 6.71 -6.51
C GLY A 194 -21.56 5.67 -5.41
#